data_AF-A0A7V1BX61-F1
#
_entry.id   AF-A0A7V1BX61-F1
#
_cell.length_a   1.000
_cell.length_b   1.000
_cell.length_c   1.000
_cell.angle_alpha   90.00
_cell.angle_beta   90.00
_cell.angle_gamma   90.00
#
_symmetry.space_group_name_H-M   'P 1'
#
loop_
_entity.id
_entity.type
_entity.pdbx_description
1 polymer ?
#
loop_
_entity_poly.entity_id
_entity_poly.type
_entity_poly.pdbx_seq_one_letter_code
_entity_poly.pdbx_strand_id
1 'polypeptide(L)'
;MKEDFVEGDRATKIKLIVLLAIFIAVVLVTVPLFGKYELSGVSGDVEELQHTVNLLVIFLPAEVFILISCAFLALSLSRRVKKSGSWPPPGMRAAFKTKIRRGGHADFMWLIMILASLIFFIEIYIKIYEWLIIYKVYAVMKMLNL
;
A
#
# COMPACT_ATOMS: atom_id res chain seq x y z
N MET A 1 33.76 5.56 -19.07
CA MET A 1 33.08 6.10 -17.88
C MET A 1 33.12 5.03 -16.80
N LYS A 2 33.65 5.32 -15.60
CA LYS A 2 33.50 4.41 -14.46
C LYS A 2 32.01 4.36 -14.12
N GLU A 3 31.41 3.18 -14.14
CA GLU A 3 30.01 3.02 -13.79
C GLU A 3 29.87 3.18 -12.27
N ASP A 4 29.19 4.24 -11.83
CA ASP A 4 28.89 4.44 -10.42
C ASP A 4 27.78 3.46 -10.00
N PHE A 5 28.02 2.70 -8.93
CA PHE A 5 27.06 1.77 -8.34
C PHE A 5 26.79 2.18 -6.88
N VAL A 6 25.55 1.99 -6.44
CA VAL A 6 25.24 1.93 -5.02
C VAL A 6 25.47 0.49 -4.56
N GLU A 7 26.38 0.31 -3.61
CA GLU A 7 26.63 -1.00 -3.00
C GLU A 7 25.42 -1.46 -2.20
N GLY A 8 25.17 -2.76 -2.25
CA GLY A 8 24.07 -3.37 -1.48
C GLY A 8 24.42 -3.41 0.00
N ASP A 9 23.53 -2.89 0.84
CA ASP A 9 23.67 -2.92 2.29
C ASP A 9 22.98 -4.18 2.87
N ARG A 10 23.75 -4.99 3.62
CA ARG A 10 23.24 -6.19 4.29
C ARG A 10 22.08 -5.87 5.25
N ALA A 11 22.15 -4.75 5.97
CA ALA A 11 21.09 -4.36 6.88
C ALA A 11 19.79 -4.06 6.13
N THR A 12 19.90 -3.37 4.99
CA THR A 12 18.75 -3.07 4.12
C THR A 12 18.18 -4.35 3.49
N LYS A 13 19.03 -5.31 3.13
CA LYS A 13 18.60 -6.63 2.63
C LYS A 13 17.83 -7.42 3.69
N ILE A 14 18.30 -7.46 4.94
CA ILE A 14 17.59 -8.13 6.04
C ILE A 14 16.24 -7.44 6.30
N LYS A 15 16.20 -6.11 6.34
CA LYS A 15 14.94 -5.36 6.50
C LYS A 15 13.92 -5.70 5.41
N LEU A 16 14.37 -5.82 4.15
CA LEU A 16 13.51 -6.23 3.04
C LEU A 16 12.94 -7.64 3.25
N ILE A 17 13.78 -8.60 3.66
CA ILE A 17 13.36 -9.98 3.91
C ILE A 17 12.36 -10.05 5.06
N VAL A 18 12.63 -9.34 6.17
CA VAL A 18 11.72 -9.28 7.32
C VAL A 18 10.38 -8.66 6.93
N LEU A 19 10.40 -7.56 6.17
CA LEU A 19 9.19 -6.93 5.66
C LEU A 19 8.38 -7.88 4.78
N LEU A 20 9.05 -8.61 3.88
CA LEU A 20 8.40 -9.60 3.01
C LEU A 20 7.80 -10.75 3.82
N ALA A 21 8.51 -11.25 4.85
CA ALA A 21 8.02 -12.30 5.72
C ALA A 21 6.79 -11.84 6.53
N ILE A 22 6.81 -10.61 7.05
CA ILE A 22 5.65 -10.02 7.74
C ILE A 22 4.49 -9.87 6.77
N PHE A 23 4.72 -9.36 5.56
CA PHE A 23 3.68 -9.23 4.55
C PHE A 23 3.04 -10.58 4.21
N ILE A 24 3.84 -11.62 3.99
CA ILE A 24 3.35 -12.98 3.74
C ILE A 24 2.56 -13.50 4.95
N ALA A 25 3.06 -13.30 6.17
CA ALA A 25 2.35 -13.73 7.38
C ALA A 25 1.00 -13.02 7.53
N VAL A 26 0.94 -11.71 7.27
CA VAL A 26 -0.32 -10.95 7.26
C VAL A 26 -1.27 -11.52 6.23
N VAL A 27 -0.84 -11.69 4.97
CA VAL A 27 -1.68 -12.26 3.90
C VAL A 27 -2.19 -13.67 4.26
N LEU A 28 -1.33 -14.53 4.80
CA LEU A 28 -1.71 -15.88 5.20
C LEU A 28 -2.71 -15.92 6.37
N VAL A 29 -2.75 -14.89 7.21
CA VAL A 29 -3.73 -14.76 8.30
C VAL A 29 -5.00 -14.08 7.82
N THR A 30 -4.89 -13.00 7.05
CA THR A 30 -6.03 -12.20 6.62
C THR A 30 -6.84 -12.87 5.52
N VAL A 31 -6.21 -13.51 4.53
CA VAL A 31 -6.93 -14.18 3.42
C VAL A 31 -7.90 -15.25 3.92
N PRO A 32 -7.56 -16.19 4.82
CA PRO A 32 -8.54 -17.15 5.33
C PRO A 32 -9.54 -16.54 6.31
N LEU A 33 -9.21 -15.43 6.97
CA LEU A 33 -10.18 -14.69 7.79
C LEU A 33 -11.24 -14.04 6.89
N PHE A 34 -10.83 -13.27 5.88
CA PHE A 34 -11.74 -12.60 4.94
C PHE A 34 -12.35 -13.52 3.88
N GLY A 35 -11.65 -14.60 3.51
CA GLY A 35 -12.12 -15.60 2.53
C GLY A 35 -13.19 -16.54 3.09
N LYS A 36 -13.33 -16.66 4.41
CA LYS A 36 -14.53 -17.26 5.03
C LYS A 36 -15.73 -16.31 5.04
N TYR A 37 -15.49 -15.00 4.94
CA TYR A 37 -16.51 -13.99 4.67
C TYR A 37 -16.63 -13.71 3.15
N GLU A 38 -16.12 -14.61 2.29
CA GLU A 38 -16.50 -14.63 0.88
C GLU A 38 -18.01 -14.67 0.85
N LEU A 39 -18.62 -13.52 0.51
CA LEU A 39 -19.86 -13.34 -0.23
C LEU A 39 -20.71 -14.62 -0.38
N SER A 40 -21.08 -15.26 0.74
CA SER A 40 -22.25 -16.11 0.90
C SER A 40 -23.41 -15.14 0.79
N GLY A 41 -23.62 -14.75 -0.47
CA GLY A 41 -24.18 -13.47 -0.82
C GLY A 41 -25.49 -13.27 -0.12
N VAL A 42 -25.68 -12.11 0.51
CA VAL A 42 -27.01 -11.73 0.99
C VAL A 42 -27.63 -12.86 1.86
N SER A 43 -26.81 -13.62 2.59
CA SER A 43 -27.36 -14.36 3.73
C SER A 43 -27.62 -13.27 4.76
N GLY A 44 -28.92 -12.94 4.91
CA GLY A 44 -29.42 -11.80 5.65
C GLY A 44 -29.23 -11.98 7.14
N ASP A 45 -27.99 -12.09 7.60
CA ASP A 45 -27.66 -12.12 9.01
C ASP A 45 -26.92 -10.83 9.37
N VAL A 46 -27.66 -9.92 10.00
CA VAL A 46 -27.15 -8.61 10.43
C VAL A 46 -25.98 -8.74 11.40
N GLU A 47 -25.83 -9.88 12.10
CA GLU A 47 -24.70 -10.13 12.98
C GLU A 47 -23.37 -10.27 12.22
N GLU A 48 -23.35 -10.96 11.08
CA GLU A 48 -22.14 -11.12 10.26
C GLU A 48 -21.70 -9.79 9.63
N LEU A 49 -22.68 -8.99 9.18
CA LEU A 49 -22.43 -7.67 8.62
C LEU A 49 -21.96 -6.68 9.71
N GLN A 50 -22.51 -6.78 10.92
CA GLN A 50 -22.05 -6.00 12.08
C GLN A 50 -20.59 -6.32 12.44
N HIS A 51 -20.21 -7.60 12.43
CA HIS A 51 -18.82 -8.00 12.68
C HIS A 51 -17.89 -7.43 11.61
N THR A 52 -18.30 -7.48 10.34
CA THR A 52 -17.55 -6.92 9.21
C THR A 52 -17.37 -5.39 9.34
N VAL A 53 -18.44 -4.67 9.69
CA VAL A 53 -18.39 -3.21 9.95
C VAL A 53 -17.45 -2.89 11.11
N ASN A 54 -17.50 -3.66 12.21
CA ASN A 54 -16.63 -3.47 13.37
C ASN A 54 -15.15 -3.67 13.02
N LEU A 55 -14.83 -4.72 12.24
CA LEU A 55 -13.46 -4.94 11.76
C LEU A 55 -13.01 -3.79 10.84
N LEU A 56 -13.87 -3.35 9.92
CA LEU A 56 -13.57 -2.24 9.00
C LEU A 56 -13.27 -0.94 9.75
N VAL A 57 -13.96 -0.64 10.85
CA VAL A 57 -13.68 0.57 11.65
C VAL A 57 -12.25 0.56 12.24
N ILE A 58 -11.68 -0.63 12.50
CA ILE A 58 -10.32 -0.78 13.03
C ILE A 58 -9.28 -0.84 11.91
N PHE A 59 -9.55 -1.60 10.84
CA PHE A 59 -8.59 -1.82 9.76
C PHE A 59 -8.52 -0.66 8.76
N LEU A 60 -9.65 0.00 8.45
CA LEU A 60 -9.69 1.09 7.47
C LEU A 60 -8.74 2.25 7.84
N PRO A 61 -8.70 2.76 9.09
CA PRO A 61 -7.74 3.81 9.44
C PRO A 61 -6.28 3.37 9.29
N ALA A 62 -5.97 2.10 9.60
CA ALA A 62 -4.62 1.56 9.47
C ALA A 62 -4.22 1.44 7.99
N GLU A 63 -5.10 0.92 7.15
CA GLU A 63 -4.88 0.83 5.69
C GLU A 63 -4.72 2.21 5.05
N VAL A 64 -5.63 3.14 5.36
CA VAL A 64 -5.55 4.53 4.88
C VAL A 64 -4.24 5.18 5.32
N PHE A 65 -3.83 4.99 6.58
CA PHE A 65 -2.56 5.51 7.08
C PHE A 65 -1.35 4.95 6.33
N ILE A 66 -1.35 3.64 6.03
CA ILE A 66 -0.30 3.00 5.24
C ILE A 66 -0.27 3.57 3.82
N LEU A 67 -1.43 3.69 3.15
CA LEU A 67 -1.52 4.24 1.80
C LEU A 67 -1.04 5.70 1.73
N ILE A 68 -1.43 6.52 2.70
CA ILE A 68 -0.96 7.91 2.83
C ILE A 68 0.57 7.93 3.01
N SER A 69 1.10 7.09 3.89
CA SER A 69 2.54 6.99 4.13
C SER A 69 3.30 6.58 2.86
N CYS A 70 2.80 5.59 2.13
CA CYS A 70 3.35 5.15 0.84
C CYS A 70 3.31 6.26 -0.22
N ALA A 71 2.19 6.99 -0.33
CA ALA A 71 2.06 8.13 -1.23
C ALA A 71 3.09 9.22 -0.94
N PHE A 72 3.22 9.62 0.34
CA PHE A 72 4.20 10.62 0.75
C PHE A 72 5.64 10.16 0.56
N LEU A 73 5.95 8.89 0.82
CA LEU A 73 7.27 8.33 0.55
C LEU A 73 7.60 8.34 -0.95
N ALA A 74 6.65 7.96 -1.81
CA ALA A 74 6.82 8.02 -3.26
C ALA A 74 7.04 9.45 -3.75
N LEU A 75 6.28 10.44 -3.25
CA LEU A 75 6.48 11.86 -3.56
C LEU A 75 7.82 12.41 -3.05
N SER A 76 8.19 12.07 -1.82
CA SER A 76 9.48 12.49 -1.25
C SER A 76 10.64 11.95 -2.07
N LEU A 77 10.54 10.67 -2.47
CA LEU A 77 11.54 10.02 -3.29
C LEU A 77 11.57 10.61 -4.70
N SER A 78 10.42 10.87 -5.33
CA SER A 78 10.33 11.51 -6.65
C SER A 78 10.99 12.89 -6.65
N ARG A 79 10.75 13.71 -5.62
CA ARG A 79 11.41 15.02 -5.45
C ARG A 79 12.93 14.88 -5.36
N ARG A 80 13.44 13.89 -4.63
CA ARG A 80 14.89 13.62 -4.54
C ARG A 80 15.48 13.17 -5.87
N VAL A 81 14.76 12.33 -6.63
CA VAL A 81 15.18 11.91 -7.98
C VAL A 81 15.23 13.10 -8.92
N LYS A 82 14.19 13.95 -8.93
CA LYS A 82 14.15 15.14 -9.79
C LYS A 82 15.24 16.14 -9.44
N LYS A 83 15.49 16.37 -8.15
CA LYS A 83 16.54 17.29 -7.68
C LYS A 83 17.95 16.79 -8.01
N SER A 84 18.18 15.48 -7.91
CA SER A 84 19.51 14.89 -8.15
C SER A 84 19.79 14.53 -9.61
N GLY A 85 18.75 14.39 -10.44
CA GLY A 85 18.87 13.91 -11.81
C GLY A 85 19.39 12.47 -11.91
N SER A 86 19.27 11.68 -10.85
CA SER A 86 19.82 10.33 -10.75
C SER A 86 18.89 9.36 -10.01
N TRP A 87 18.88 8.11 -10.47
CA TRP A 87 18.19 6.99 -9.84
C TRP A 87 19.17 5.85 -9.57
N PRO A 88 19.27 5.32 -8.33
CA PRO A 88 18.69 5.84 -7.10
C PRO A 88 19.27 7.22 -6.71
N PRO A 89 18.53 8.06 -5.96
CA PRO A 89 19.02 9.37 -5.54
C PRO A 89 20.18 9.25 -4.53
N PRO A 90 21.06 10.26 -4.43
CA PRO A 90 22.20 10.24 -3.51
C PRO A 90 21.78 9.98 -2.05
N GLY A 91 22.56 9.14 -1.37
CA GLY A 91 22.32 8.73 0.02
C GLY A 91 21.20 7.70 0.20
N MET A 92 20.59 7.19 -0.87
CA MET A 92 19.68 6.05 -0.78
C MET A 92 20.48 4.76 -0.60
N ARG A 93 20.12 3.97 0.42
CA ARG A 93 20.66 2.62 0.59
C ARG A 93 19.85 1.65 -0.27
N ALA A 94 20.53 0.74 -0.96
CA ALA A 94 19.91 -0.29 -1.77
C ALA A 94 20.11 -1.67 -1.13
N ALA A 95 19.13 -2.56 -1.25
CA ALA A 95 19.28 -3.95 -0.81
C ALA A 95 20.24 -4.76 -1.70
N PHE A 96 20.39 -4.33 -2.95
CA PHE A 96 21.20 -4.98 -3.98
C PHE A 96 22.07 -3.96 -4.69
N LYS A 97 23.19 -4.42 -5.26
CA LYS A 97 24.06 -3.56 -6.08
C LYS A 97 23.24 -2.96 -7.22
N THR A 98 22.98 -1.65 -7.14
CA THR A 98 22.09 -0.95 -8.07
C THR A 98 22.90 0.05 -8.86
N LYS A 99 22.80 -0.03 -10.20
CA LYS A 99 23.48 0.90 -11.10
C LYS A 99 22.86 2.29 -11.01
N ILE A 100 23.68 3.31 -10.88
CA ILE A 100 23.21 4.70 -10.92
C ILE A 100 22.88 5.06 -12.37
N ARG A 101 21.62 5.34 -12.65
CA ARG A 101 21.13 5.81 -13.94
C ARG A 101 20.86 7.32 -13.88
N ARG A 102 21.22 8.05 -14.93
CA ARG A 102 21.05 9.51 -15.04
C ARG A 102 20.27 9.87 -16.30
N GLY A 103 19.88 11.14 -16.43
CA GLY A 103 19.17 11.67 -17.61
C GLY A 103 17.78 11.04 -17.76
N GLY A 104 17.40 10.66 -18.99
CA GLY A 104 16.05 10.18 -19.29
C GLY A 104 15.56 8.99 -18.45
N HIS A 105 16.47 8.13 -17.97
CA HIS A 105 16.11 7.05 -17.05
C HIS A 105 15.70 7.56 -15.66
N ALA A 106 16.35 8.61 -15.16
CA ALA A 106 15.99 9.23 -13.90
C ALA A 106 14.66 9.98 -14.02
N ASP A 107 14.40 10.64 -15.15
CA ASP A 107 13.11 11.27 -15.43
C ASP A 107 11.98 10.24 -15.54
N PHE A 108 12.22 9.09 -16.18
CA PHE A 108 11.25 8.00 -16.24
C PHE A 108 10.93 7.44 -14.84
N MET A 109 11.96 7.22 -14.00
CA MET A 109 11.75 6.76 -12.62
C MET A 109 11.03 7.79 -11.75
N TRP A 110 11.33 9.08 -11.95
CA TRP A 110 10.60 10.18 -11.33
C TRP A 110 9.10 10.14 -11.68
N LEU A 111 8.78 9.94 -12.96
CA LEU A 111 7.40 9.85 -13.43
C LEU A 111 6.68 8.64 -12.86
N ILE A 112 7.33 7.46 -12.83
CA ILE A 112 6.79 6.26 -12.18
C ILE A 112 6.42 6.55 -10.72
N MET A 113 7.26 7.26 -9.98
CA MET A 113 6.99 7.55 -8.57
C MET A 113 5.82 8.51 -8.36
N ILE A 114 5.67 9.49 -9.24
CA ILE A 114 4.49 10.37 -9.23
C ILE A 114 3.23 9.55 -9.51
N LEU A 115 3.25 8.69 -10.54
CA LEU A 115 2.13 7.82 -10.86
C LEU A 115 1.81 6.86 -9.70
N ALA A 116 2.81 6.26 -9.08
CA ALA A 116 2.63 5.40 -7.90
C ALA A 116 1.97 6.17 -6.75
N SER A 117 2.41 7.40 -6.47
CA SER A 117 1.74 8.24 -5.46
C SER A 117 0.30 8.54 -5.82
N LEU A 118 0.00 8.82 -7.09
CA LEU A 118 -1.36 9.10 -7.53
C LEU A 118 -2.25 7.87 -7.35
N ILE A 119 -1.74 6.69 -7.69
CA ILE A 119 -2.44 5.41 -7.49
C ILE A 119 -2.76 5.22 -6.00
N PHE A 120 -1.80 5.47 -5.09
CA PHE A 120 -2.08 5.37 -3.65
C PHE A 120 -3.17 6.35 -3.18
N PHE A 121 -3.22 7.57 -3.72
CA PHE A 121 -4.31 8.51 -3.40
C PHE A 121 -5.65 8.01 -3.93
N ILE A 122 -5.71 7.54 -5.17
CA ILE A 122 -6.93 6.97 -5.77
C ILE A 122 -7.42 5.79 -4.94
N GLU A 123 -6.52 4.90 -4.52
CA GLU A 123 -6.84 3.73 -3.70
C GLU A 123 -7.50 4.13 -2.37
N ILE A 124 -7.05 5.22 -1.73
CA ILE A 124 -7.69 5.74 -0.51
C ILE A 124 -9.16 6.10 -0.78
N TYR A 125 -9.45 6.78 -1.89
CA TYR A 125 -10.83 7.13 -2.24
C TYR A 125 -11.69 5.90 -2.51
N ILE A 126 -11.14 4.89 -3.20
CA ILE A 126 -11.81 3.62 -3.45
C ILE A 126 -12.16 2.94 -2.13
N LYS A 127 -11.20 2.81 -1.21
CA LYS A 127 -11.40 2.16 0.11
C LYS A 127 -12.44 2.88 0.96
N ILE A 128 -12.41 4.21 1.00
CA ILE A 128 -13.42 5.00 1.72
C ILE A 128 -14.81 4.80 1.09
N TYR A 129 -14.89 4.77 -0.25
CA TYR A 129 -16.15 4.57 -0.95
C TYR A 129 -16.73 3.15 -0.73
N GLU A 130 -15.90 2.11 -0.80
CA GLU A 130 -16.26 0.73 -0.45
C GLU A 130 -16.85 0.67 0.96
N TRP A 131 -16.19 1.32 1.93
CA TRP A 131 -16.67 1.38 3.30
C TRP A 131 -18.04 2.07 3.43
N LEU A 132 -18.24 3.20 2.74
CA LEU A 132 -19.53 3.92 2.75
C LEU A 132 -20.67 3.05 2.19
N ILE A 133 -20.42 2.26 1.15
CA ILE A 133 -21.40 1.33 0.61
C ILE A 133 -21.76 0.27 1.66
N ILE A 134 -20.77 -0.38 2.26
CA ILE A 134 -20.98 -1.43 3.28
C ILE A 134 -21.76 -0.86 4.48
N TYR A 135 -21.37 0.32 4.97
CA TYR A 135 -22.06 0.98 6.07
C TYR A 135 -23.51 1.32 5.73
N LYS A 136 -23.78 1.81 4.51
CA LYS A 136 -25.14 2.12 4.06
C LYS A 136 -26.01 0.86 4.00
N VAL A 137 -25.46 -0.23 3.46
CA VAL A 137 -26.16 -1.53 3.42
C VAL A 137 -26.50 -2.01 4.83
N TYR A 138 -25.53 -1.95 5.75
CA TYR A 138 -25.75 -2.30 7.17
C TYR A 138 -26.84 -1.47 7.82
N ALA A 139 -26.81 -0.14 7.64
CA ALA A 139 -27.81 0.76 8.20
C ALA A 139 -29.22 0.45 7.68
N VAL A 140 -29.38 0.10 6.40
CA VAL A 140 -30.67 -0.29 5.81
C VAL A 140 -31.16 -1.61 6.38
N MET A 141 -30.32 -2.65 6.45
CA MET A 141 -30.72 -3.95 7.00
C MET A 141 -31.13 -3.83 8.47
N LYS A 142 -30.37 -3.06 9.27
CA LYS A 142 -30.68 -2.80 10.67
C LYS A 142 -32.00 -2.08 10.88
N MET A 143 -32.35 -1.12 10.01
CA MET A 143 -33.65 -0.43 10.08
C MET A 143 -34.84 -1.35 9.74
N LEU A 144 -34.60 -2.38 8.93
CA LEU A 144 -35.64 -3.32 8.50
C LEU A 144 -35.83 -4.51 9.47
N ASN A 145 -35.05 -4.60 10.56
CA ASN A 145 -34.98 -5.78 11.44
C ASN A 145 -34.77 -7.10 10.68
N LEU A 146 -34.05 -7.02 9.56
CA LEU A 146 -33.53 -8.18 8.84
C LEU A 146 -32.24 -8.68 9.50
#